data_AF-A0A4R5MB64-F1
#
_entry.id   AF-A0A4R5MB64-F1
#
_cell.length_a   1.000
_cell.length_b   1.000
_cell.length_c   1.000
_cell.angle_alpha   90.00
_cell.angle_beta   90.00
_cell.angle_gamma   90.00
#
_symmetry.space_group_name_H-M   'P 1'
#
loop_
_entity.id
_entity.type
_entity.pdbx_description
1 polymer ?
#
loop_
_entity_poly.entity_id
_entity_poly.type
_entity_poly.pdbx_seq_one_letter_code
_entity_poly.pdbx_strand_id
1 'polypeptide(L)' 'MKFIDQEIAHIMRVMVPSLLTEGTIPFLSFDYWHQRLSNLLDTAQLSHAQFRTIDSLMTQLERLQTRSAAA' A
#
# COMPACT_ATOMS: atom_id res chain seq x y z
N MET A 1 11.43 -10.42 15.81
CA MET A 1 10.38 -11.25 15.19
C MET A 1 9.31 -10.34 14.61
N LYS A 2 9.11 -10.44 13.29
CA LYS A 2 8.07 -9.91 12.40
C LYS A 2 7.29 -8.64 12.81
N PHE A 3 7.80 -7.49 12.36
CA PHE A 3 7.00 -6.26 12.22
C PHE A 3 6.28 -6.16 10.87
N ILE A 4 6.42 -7.15 9.97
CA ILE A 4 5.79 -7.12 8.65
C ILE A 4 4.26 -7.09 8.76
N ASP A 5 3.68 -7.86 9.67
CA ASP A 5 2.21 -7.84 9.86
C ASP A 5 1.74 -6.48 10.39
N GLN A 6 2.54 -5.80 11.20
CA GLN A 6 2.25 -4.44 11.67
C GLN A 6 2.44 -3.40 10.56
N GLU A 7 3.48 -3.51 9.75
CA GLU A 7 3.69 -2.67 8.55
C GLU A 7 2.52 -2.83 7.57
N ILE A 8 2.10 -4.07 7.28
CA ILE A 8 0.94 -4.35 6.42
C ILE A 8 -0.34 -3.74 6.99
N ALA A 9 -0.60 -3.91 8.29
CA ALA A 9 -1.75 -3.31 8.96
C ALA A 9 -1.72 -1.77 8.95
N HIS A 10 -0.52 -1.19 9.11
CA HIS A 10 -0.31 0.24 9.03
C HIS A 10 -0.58 0.77 7.62
N ILE A 11 -0.03 0.13 6.59
CA ILE A 11 -0.25 0.51 5.18
C ILE A 11 -1.74 0.43 4.84
N MET A 12 -2.44 -0.66 5.20
CA MET A 12 -3.90 -0.77 4.99
C MET A 12 -4.66 0.42 5.56
N ARG A 13 -4.26 0.91 6.74
CA ARG A 13 -4.98 1.96 7.45
C ARG A 13 -4.63 3.37 6.98
N VAL A 14 -3.40 3.58 6.52
CA VAL A 14 -2.88 4.91 6.13
C VAL A 14 -2.99 5.16 4.63
N MET A 15 -2.87 4.13 3.79
CA MET A 15 -2.87 4.27 2.32
C MET A 15 -4.13 4.97 1.82
N VAL A 16 -5.32 4.47 2.16
CA VAL A 16 -6.61 5.03 1.71
C VAL A 16 -6.80 6.50 2.12
N PRO A 17 -6.69 6.88 3.42
CA PRO A 17 -6.86 8.28 3.81
C PRO A 17 -5.76 9.20 3.27
N SER A 18 -4.54 8.69 3.06
CA SER A 18 -3.47 9.49 2.43
C SER A 18 -3.74 9.82 0.98
N LEU A 19 -4.35 8.90 0.22
CA LEU A 19 -4.72 9.10 -1.19
C LEU A 19 -5.98 9.96 -1.35
N LEU A 20 -6.91 9.88 -0.39
CA LEU A 20 -8.11 10.73 -0.38
C LEU A 20 -7.82 12.16 0.07
N THR A 21 -6.78 12.34 0.89
CA THR A 21 -6.35 13.67 1.32
C THR A 21 -5.31 14.20 0.33
N GLU A 22 -5.77 14.51 -0.88
CA GLU A 22 -5.00 15.28 -1.86
C GLU A 22 -4.66 16.65 -1.26
N GLY A 23 -3.58 16.76 -0.47
CA GLY A 23 -3.06 18.07 -0.08
C GLY A 23 -2.40 18.20 1.29
N THR A 24 -2.53 17.26 2.22
CA THR A 24 -1.84 17.42 3.53
C THR A 24 -0.41 16.91 3.51
N ILE A 25 -0.10 15.98 2.61
CA ILE A 25 1.20 15.31 2.57
C ILE A 25 1.66 15.07 1.11
N PRO A 26 2.56 15.91 0.56
CA PRO A 26 3.03 15.80 -0.84
C PRO A 26 3.77 14.50 -1.18
N PHE A 27 4.20 13.74 -0.16
CA PHE A 27 5.08 12.59 -0.30
C PHE A 27 4.36 11.23 -0.36
N LEU A 28 3.05 11.18 -0.12
CA LEU A 28 2.27 9.93 -0.12
C LEU A 28 1.46 9.75 -1.42
N SER A 29 2.14 9.85 -2.55
CA SER A 29 1.55 9.61 -3.87
C SER A 29 1.32 8.13 -4.15
N PHE A 30 0.57 7.82 -5.21
CA PHE A 30 0.42 6.44 -5.71
C PHE A 30 1.77 5.76 -5.91
N ASP A 31 2.72 6.45 -6.54
CA ASP A 31 4.06 5.94 -6.86
C ASP A 31 4.83 5.52 -5.59
N TYR A 32 4.72 6.34 -4.53
CA TYR A 32 5.31 6.03 -3.22
C TYR A 32 4.75 4.72 -2.63
N TRP A 33 3.43 4.55 -2.63
CA TRP A 33 2.79 3.34 -2.09
C TRP A 33 3.10 2.12 -2.94
N HIS A 34 3.13 2.27 -4.26
CA HIS A 34 3.47 1.20 -5.18
C HIS A 34 4.91 0.71 -4.96
N GLN A 35 5.86 1.63 -4.82
CA GLN A 35 7.25 1.30 -4.53
C GLN A 35 7.39 0.65 -3.14
N ARG A 36 6.65 1.13 -2.14
CA ARG A 36 6.69 0.57 -0.78
C ARG A 36 6.13 -0.86 -0.71
N LEU A 37 5.03 -1.14 -1.40
CA LEU A 37 4.46 -2.49 -1.50
C LEU A 37 5.39 -3.43 -2.28
N SER A 38 6.02 -2.94 -3.35
CA SER A 38 7.00 -3.71 -4.13
C SER A 38 8.22 -4.11 -3.29
N ASN A 39 8.74 -3.19 -2.46
CA ASN A 39 9.84 -3.49 -1.54
C ASN A 39 9.43 -4.52 -0.46
N LEU A 40 8.18 -4.50 -0.02
CA LEU A 40 7.67 -5.53 0.88
C LEU A 40 7.60 -6.89 0.19
N LEU A 41 7.16 -6.95 -1.07
CA LEU A 41 7.16 -8.19 -1.87
C LEU A 41 8.56 -8.76 -2.09
N ASP A 42 9.57 -7.90 -2.25
CA ASP A 42 10.97 -8.32 -2.41
C ASP A 42 11.59 -8.88 -1.12
N THR A 43 10.87 -8.82 0.01
CA THR A 43 11.35 -9.38 1.26
C THR A 43 11.32 -10.91 1.26
N ALA A 44 12.49 -11.54 1.32
CA ALA A 44 12.68 -12.99 1.22
C ALA A 44 11.98 -13.87 2.29
N GLN A 45 11.30 -13.31 3.31
CA GLN A 45 10.68 -14.03 4.43
C GLN A 45 9.15 -13.88 4.53
N LEU A 46 8.49 -13.47 3.44
CA LEU A 46 7.04 -13.38 3.41
C LEU A 46 6.38 -14.76 3.51
N SER A 47 5.41 -14.88 4.41
CA SER A 47 4.50 -16.01 4.39
C SER A 47 3.50 -15.88 3.24
N HIS A 48 2.91 -16.99 2.82
CA HIS A 48 1.88 -17.00 1.79
C HIS A 48 0.70 -16.07 2.13
N ALA A 49 0.33 -15.97 3.41
CA ALA A 49 -0.72 -15.07 3.87
C ALA A 49 -0.30 -13.58 3.72
N GLN A 50 0.95 -13.26 4.05
CA GLN A 50 1.50 -11.91 3.90
C GLN A 50 1.58 -11.51 2.42
N PHE A 51 2.06 -12.40 1.56
CA PHE A 51 2.08 -12.19 0.11
C PHE A 51 0.68 -11.89 -0.44
N ARG A 52 -0.32 -12.73 -0.12
CA ARG A 52 -1.71 -12.49 -0.55
C ARG A 52 -2.29 -11.17 -0.03
N THR A 53 -1.88 -10.73 1.15
CA THR A 53 -2.34 -9.46 1.71
C THR A 53 -1.73 -8.29 0.96
N ILE A 54 -0.43 -8.35 0.65
CA ILE A 54 0.27 -7.32 -0.12
C ILE A 54 -0.25 -7.25 -1.56
N ASP A 55 -0.51 -8.40 -2.19
CA ASP A 55 -1.10 -8.48 -3.54
C ASP A 55 -2.51 -7.85 -3.60
N SER A 56 -3.36 -8.14 -2.60
CA SER A 56 -4.66 -7.51 -2.44
C SER A 56 -4.57 -5.99 -2.24
N LEU A 57 -3.57 -5.54 -1.47
CA LEU A 57 -3.27 -4.12 -1.26
C LEU A 57 -2.86 -3.42 -2.57
N MET A 58 -2.01 -4.04 -3.39
CA MET A 58 -1.63 -3.49 -4.70
C MET A 58 -2.84 -3.36 -5.62
N THR A 59 -3.69 -4.40 -5.69
CA THR A 59 -4.94 -4.34 -6.46
C THR A 59 -5.86 -3.22 -5.96
N GLN A 60 -5.94 -3.01 -4.64
CA GLN A 60 -6.75 -1.94 -4.05
C GLN A 60 -6.18 -0.55 -4.38
N LEU A 61 -4.85 -0.40 -4.34
CA LEU A 61 -4.14 0.83 -4.69
C LEU A 61 -4.42 1.25 -6.15
N GLU A 62 -4.33 0.32 -7.10
CA GLU A 62 -4.63 0.58 -8.52
C GLU A 62 -6.09 1.00 -8.75
N ARG A 63 -7.03 0.35 -8.05
CA ARG A 63 -8.46 0.72 -8.11
C ARG A 63 -8.71 2.12 -7.57
N LEU A 64 -8.04 2.49 -6.48
CA LEU A 64 -8.15 3.83 -5.91
C LEU A 64 -7.55 4.88 -6.83
N GLN A 65 -6.38 4.62 -7.43
CA GLN A 65 -5.78 5.51 -8.43
C GLN A 65 -6.71 5.73 -9.62
N THR A 66 -7.28 4.66 -10.17
CA THR A 66 -8.23 4.73 -11.28
C THR A 66 -9.47 5.55 -10.90
N ARG A 67 -9.95 5.41 -9.65
CA ARG A 67 -11.10 6.17 -9.15
C ARG A 67 -10.79 7.64 -8.92
N SER A 68 -9.61 7.98 -8.40
CA SER A 68 -9.18 9.37 -8.22
C SER A 68 -8.90 10.06 -9.57
N ALA A 69 -8.32 9.35 -10.54
CA ALA A 69 -8.08 9.89 -11.89
C ALA A 69 -9.35 10.09 -12.73
N ALA A 70 -10.47 9.50 -12.31
CA ALA A 70 -11.77 9.62 -12.97
C ALA A 70 -12.68 10.69 -12.35
N ALA A 71 -12.22 11.41 -11.31
CA ALA A 71 -12.93 12.51 -10.65
C ALA A 71 -12.43 13.87 -11.17
#